data_AF-A0A3B1BB81-F1
#
_entry.id   AF-A0A3B1BB81-F1
#
_cell.length_a   1.000
_cell.length_b   1.000
_cell.length_c   1.000
_cell.angle_alpha   90.00
_cell.angle_beta   90.00
_cell.angle_gamma   90.00
#
_symmetry.space_group_name_H-M   'P 1'
#
loop_
_entity.id
_entity.type
_entity.pdbx_description
1 polymer ?
#
loop_
_entity_poly.entity_id
_entity_poly.type
_entity_poly.pdbx_seq_one_letter_code
_entity_poly.pdbx_strand_id
1 'polypeptide(L)'
;MKNEHKKLALSLLVFLAAGIGPNLFVVAQAGYANLSDLAVSFLFPSIVVVIAITVLGYFIGMKELSNQIIIGLVAGLIGTIGLEVFRIAGFNLGWMPGDLPKLMGVLLLDQFALGPDTTSNIAGWSYHFWNGAAFGIIYSILFGKGKVWLGSVYGFIMGVFFMISPVVIALGVGYFGVDFGIGFPVTVTLAHLAYGTLLGMFVYRWNKKDLSIFTLLKSLVNKK
;
A
#
# COMPACT_ATOMS: atom_id res chain seq x y z
N MET A 1 8.18 -17.72 -25.37
CA MET A 1 6.82 -17.15 -25.31
C MET A 1 6.01 -17.61 -24.09
N LYS A 2 5.76 -18.91 -23.87
CA LYS A 2 4.88 -19.38 -22.77
C LYS A 2 5.24 -18.90 -21.35
N ASN A 3 6.53 -18.72 -21.04
CA ASN A 3 6.97 -18.30 -19.70
C ASN A 3 6.73 -16.80 -19.44
N GLU A 4 6.93 -15.94 -20.45
CA GLU A 4 6.71 -14.48 -20.31
C GLU A 4 5.23 -14.13 -20.12
N HIS A 5 4.33 -14.78 -20.86
CA HIS A 5 2.88 -14.61 -20.66
C HIS A 5 2.43 -15.06 -19.26
N LYS A 6 2.97 -16.19 -18.76
CA LYS A 6 2.68 -16.67 -17.40
C LYS A 6 3.16 -15.69 -16.34
N LYS A 7 4.38 -15.17 -16.48
CA LYS A 7 4.94 -14.14 -15.58
C LYS A 7 4.07 -12.90 -15.57
N LEU A 8 3.71 -12.38 -16.75
CA LEU A 8 2.84 -11.21 -16.85
C LEU A 8 1.48 -11.44 -16.19
N ALA A 9 0.84 -12.58 -16.47
CA ALA A 9 -0.47 -12.90 -15.89
C ALA A 9 -0.40 -12.96 -14.35
N LEU A 10 0.62 -13.63 -13.80
CA LEU A 10 0.79 -13.74 -12.36
C LEU A 10 1.18 -12.39 -11.71
N SER A 11 2.02 -11.59 -12.37
CA SER A 11 2.33 -10.23 -11.93
C SER A 11 1.07 -9.35 -11.88
N LEU A 12 0.20 -9.45 -12.88
CA LEU A 12 -1.08 -8.71 -12.91
C LEU A 12 -2.03 -9.18 -11.81
N LEU A 13 -2.14 -10.49 -11.57
CA LEU A 13 -2.95 -11.03 -10.48
C LEU A 13 -2.46 -10.54 -9.11
N VAL A 14 -1.15 -10.55 -8.87
CA VAL A 14 -0.57 -10.01 -7.63
C VAL A 14 -0.80 -8.51 -7.52
N PHE A 15 -0.62 -7.76 -8.61
CA PHE A 15 -0.88 -6.32 -8.64
C PHE A 15 -2.32 -6.00 -8.23
N LEU A 16 -3.30 -6.72 -8.79
CA LEU A 16 -4.72 -6.55 -8.44
C LEU A 16 -5.00 -6.96 -6.99
N ALA A 17 -4.47 -8.11 -6.55
CA ALA A 17 -4.69 -8.60 -5.18
C ALA A 17 -4.06 -7.69 -4.12
N ALA A 18 -2.84 -7.19 -4.35
CA ALA A 18 -2.20 -6.22 -3.48
C ALA A 18 -2.96 -4.88 -3.48
N GLY A 19 -3.56 -4.48 -4.61
CA GLY A 19 -4.39 -3.29 -4.69
C GLY A 19 -5.65 -3.30 -3.82
N ILE A 20 -6.15 -4.48 -3.42
CA ILE A 20 -7.39 -4.58 -2.63
C ILE A 20 -7.25 -3.89 -1.28
N GLY A 21 -6.26 -4.29 -0.47
CA GLY A 21 -6.12 -3.84 0.91
C GLY A 21 -6.17 -2.31 1.07
N PRO A 22 -5.28 -1.55 0.40
CA PRO A 22 -5.26 -0.10 0.51
C PRO A 22 -6.54 0.62 0.06
N ASN A 23 -7.31 0.02 -0.85
CA ASN A 23 -8.54 0.62 -1.36
C ASN A 23 -9.77 0.34 -0.47
N LEU A 24 -9.75 -0.70 0.37
CA LEU A 24 -10.93 -1.02 1.20
C LEU A 24 -11.30 0.10 2.16
N PHE A 25 -10.30 0.75 2.78
CA PHE A 25 -10.58 1.89 3.66
C PHE A 25 -11.23 3.05 2.90
N VAL A 26 -10.76 3.32 1.67
CA VAL A 26 -11.35 4.37 0.81
C VAL A 26 -12.80 4.04 0.46
N VAL A 27 -13.08 2.78 0.09
CA VAL A 27 -14.44 2.30 -0.21
C VAL A 27 -15.35 2.40 1.03
N ALA A 28 -14.85 2.03 2.20
CA ALA A 28 -15.61 2.11 3.44
C ALA A 28 -15.92 3.57 3.83
N GLN A 29 -14.93 4.46 3.74
CA GLN A 29 -15.14 5.90 4.02
C GLN A 29 -16.01 6.61 2.97
N ALA A 30 -16.15 6.04 1.78
CA ALA A 30 -17.11 6.49 0.79
C ALA A 30 -18.55 6.01 1.07
N GLY A 31 -18.77 5.18 2.09
CA GLY A 31 -20.09 4.71 2.51
C GLY A 31 -20.63 3.51 1.71
N TYR A 32 -19.79 2.82 0.93
CA TYR A 32 -20.26 1.69 0.10
C TYR A 32 -20.47 0.40 0.90
N ALA A 33 -19.67 0.15 1.93
CA ALA A 33 -19.76 -1.04 2.78
C ALA A 33 -18.95 -0.85 4.08
N ASN A 34 -19.21 -1.68 5.10
CA ASN A 34 -18.39 -1.69 6.32
C ASN A 34 -17.00 -2.26 6.05
N LEU A 35 -15.99 -1.72 6.73
CA LEU A 35 -14.62 -2.20 6.59
C LEU A 35 -14.45 -3.64 7.10
N SER A 36 -15.22 -4.04 8.13
CA SER A 36 -15.29 -5.41 8.65
C SER A 36 -15.75 -6.42 7.58
N ASP A 37 -16.86 -6.13 6.90
CA ASP A 37 -17.41 -6.97 5.83
C ASP A 37 -16.46 -7.07 4.63
N LEU A 38 -15.88 -5.93 4.24
CA LEU A 38 -14.88 -5.86 3.18
C LEU A 38 -13.61 -6.64 3.54
N ALA A 39 -13.21 -6.65 4.81
CA ALA A 39 -12.05 -7.40 5.26
C ALA A 39 -12.25 -8.91 5.09
N VAL A 40 -13.40 -9.43 5.50
CA VAL A 40 -13.72 -10.85 5.34
C VAL A 40 -13.87 -11.23 3.86
N SER A 41 -14.57 -10.40 3.08
CA SER A 41 -14.94 -10.73 1.70
C SER A 41 -13.83 -10.50 0.68
N PHE A 42 -12.92 -9.56 0.94
CA PHE A 42 -11.90 -9.14 -0.04
C PHE A 42 -10.48 -9.11 0.52
N LEU A 43 -10.25 -8.59 1.73
CA LEU A 43 -8.88 -8.45 2.28
C LEU A 43 -8.22 -9.82 2.49
N PHE A 44 -8.84 -10.71 3.27
CA PHE A 44 -8.23 -12.01 3.54
C PHE A 44 -8.06 -12.87 2.28
N PRO A 45 -9.06 -12.96 1.37
CA PRO A 45 -8.86 -13.62 0.09
C PRO A 45 -7.69 -13.04 -0.73
N SER A 46 -7.52 -11.72 -0.76
CA SER A 46 -6.42 -11.10 -1.52
C SER A 46 -5.05 -11.41 -0.93
N ILE A 47 -4.93 -11.41 0.41
CA ILE A 47 -3.72 -11.85 1.12
C ILE A 47 -3.38 -13.29 0.75
N VAL A 48 -4.37 -14.19 0.77
CA VAL A 48 -4.19 -15.60 0.40
C VAL A 48 -3.68 -15.73 -1.04
N VAL A 49 -4.23 -14.95 -1.99
CA VAL A 49 -3.76 -14.94 -3.38
C VAL A 49 -2.30 -14.50 -3.47
N VAL A 50 -1.91 -13.41 -2.78
CA VAL A 50 -0.52 -12.92 -2.77
C VAL A 50 0.43 -13.98 -2.18
N ILE A 51 0.06 -14.60 -1.06
CA ILE A 51 0.86 -15.66 -0.42
C ILE A 51 0.98 -16.87 -1.35
N ALA A 52 -0.13 -17.34 -1.91
CA ALA A 52 -0.16 -18.50 -2.79
C ALA A 52 0.74 -18.29 -4.01
N ILE A 53 0.65 -17.14 -4.70
CA ILE A 53 1.50 -16.84 -5.85
C ILE A 53 2.97 -16.74 -5.44
N THR A 54 3.27 -16.14 -4.29
CA THR A 54 4.64 -16.03 -3.78
C THR A 54 5.24 -17.40 -3.50
N VAL A 55 4.52 -18.26 -2.77
CA VAL A 55 4.99 -19.59 -2.36
C VAL A 55 5.05 -20.55 -3.54
N LEU A 56 3.96 -20.68 -4.31
CA LEU A 56 3.93 -21.57 -5.47
C LEU A 56 4.94 -21.12 -6.53
N GLY A 57 5.06 -19.81 -6.76
CA GLY A 57 6.06 -19.22 -7.66
C GLY A 57 7.48 -19.66 -7.34
N TYR A 58 7.81 -19.81 -6.05
CA TYR A 58 9.11 -20.27 -5.61
C TYR A 58 9.37 -21.73 -6.02
N PHE A 59 8.37 -22.60 -5.88
CA PHE A 59 8.48 -24.03 -6.17
C PHE A 59 8.40 -24.36 -7.66
N ILE A 60 7.64 -23.59 -8.45
CA ILE A 60 7.45 -23.84 -9.90
C ILE A 60 8.49 -23.17 -10.80
N GLY A 61 9.60 -22.68 -10.22
CA GLY A 61 10.70 -22.07 -10.98
C GLY A 61 10.47 -20.61 -11.38
N MET A 62 9.53 -19.90 -10.73
CA MET A 62 9.28 -18.46 -10.90
C MET A 62 9.86 -17.64 -9.73
N LYS A 63 11.04 -18.03 -9.25
CA LYS A 63 11.70 -17.45 -8.08
C LYS A 63 11.92 -15.94 -8.21
N GLU A 64 12.09 -15.41 -9.42
CA GLU A 64 12.20 -13.96 -9.63
C GLU A 64 10.96 -13.20 -9.19
N LEU A 65 9.76 -13.70 -9.54
CA LEU A 65 8.51 -13.04 -9.16
C LEU A 65 8.31 -13.13 -7.64
N SER A 66 8.52 -14.31 -7.04
CA SER A 66 8.43 -14.48 -5.58
C SER A 66 9.37 -13.54 -4.83
N ASN A 67 10.63 -13.44 -5.27
CA ASN A 67 11.62 -12.55 -4.66
C ASN A 67 11.20 -11.09 -4.79
N GLN A 68 10.65 -10.69 -5.93
CA GLN A 68 10.18 -9.33 -6.15
C GLN A 68 9.02 -8.97 -5.23
N ILE A 69 8.06 -9.88 -5.05
CA ILE A 69 6.95 -9.69 -4.11
C ILE A 69 7.49 -9.54 -2.68
N ILE A 70 8.40 -10.42 -2.25
CA ILE A 70 9.00 -10.35 -0.92
C ILE A 70 9.78 -9.05 -0.71
N ILE A 71 10.57 -8.63 -1.70
CA ILE A 71 11.31 -7.37 -1.65
C ILE A 71 10.34 -6.19 -1.55
N GLY A 72 9.27 -6.17 -2.35
CA GLY A 72 8.23 -5.15 -2.30
C GLY A 72 7.53 -5.10 -0.95
N LEU A 73 7.17 -6.26 -0.40
CA LEU A 73 6.56 -6.41 0.93
C LEU A 73 7.44 -5.80 2.02
N VAL A 74 8.70 -6.20 2.08
CA VAL A 74 9.65 -5.70 3.10
C VAL A 74 9.92 -4.21 2.92
N ALA A 75 10.10 -3.77 1.68
CA ALA A 75 10.33 -2.37 1.36
C ALA A 75 9.12 -1.49 1.74
N GLY A 76 7.90 -1.99 1.53
CA GLY A 76 6.67 -1.32 1.95
C GLY A 76 6.57 -1.20 3.47
N LEU A 77 6.89 -2.26 4.22
CA LEU A 77 6.94 -2.21 5.69
C LEU A 77 7.96 -1.17 6.20
N ILE A 78 9.16 -1.12 5.60
CA ILE A 78 10.19 -0.12 5.93
C ILE A 78 9.70 1.29 5.58
N GLY A 79 9.05 1.44 4.42
CA GLY A 79 8.42 2.69 4.02
C GLY A 79 7.39 3.15 5.03
N THR A 80 6.54 2.26 5.55
CA THR A 80 5.53 2.58 6.58
C THR A 80 6.19 3.10 7.85
N ILE A 81 7.29 2.49 8.30
CA ILE A 81 8.03 3.01 9.46
C ILE A 81 8.48 4.45 9.21
N GLY A 82 9.05 4.75 8.03
CA GLY A 82 9.44 6.11 7.68
C GLY A 82 8.26 7.09 7.59
N LEU A 83 7.12 6.64 7.07
CA LEU A 83 5.87 7.42 7.03
C LEU A 83 5.43 7.80 8.45
N GLU A 84 5.42 6.82 9.35
CA GLU A 84 4.92 6.99 10.71
C GLU A 84 5.74 7.99 11.52
N VAL A 85 7.05 8.12 11.27
CA VAL A 85 7.87 9.17 11.90
C VAL A 85 7.27 10.56 11.67
N PHE A 86 6.89 10.87 10.44
CA PHE A 86 6.28 12.17 10.10
C PHE A 86 4.82 12.26 10.53
N ARG A 87 4.05 11.18 10.39
CA ARG A 87 2.63 11.16 10.77
C ARG A 87 2.45 11.35 12.28
N ILE A 88 3.21 10.62 13.10
CA ILE A 88 3.17 10.72 14.57
C ILE A 88 3.65 12.10 15.01
N ALA A 89 4.72 12.63 14.40
CA ALA A 89 5.16 14.00 14.67
C ALA A 89 4.06 15.02 14.33
N GLY A 90 3.42 14.91 13.16
CA GLY A 90 2.30 15.78 12.77
C GLY A 90 1.11 15.66 13.72
N PHE A 91 0.76 14.44 14.15
CA PHE A 91 -0.31 14.23 15.13
C PHE A 91 -0.01 14.91 16.47
N ASN A 92 1.20 14.77 17.01
CA ASN A 92 1.60 15.43 18.25
C ASN A 92 1.66 16.97 18.13
N LEU A 93 1.85 17.50 16.92
CA LEU A 93 1.77 18.94 16.63
C LEU A 93 0.34 19.44 16.38
N GLY A 94 -0.67 18.56 16.44
CA GLY A 94 -2.06 18.89 16.12
C GLY A 94 -2.34 19.06 14.62
N TRP A 95 -1.42 18.62 13.75
CA TRP A 95 -1.54 18.73 12.29
C TRP A 95 -2.28 17.56 11.64
N MET A 96 -2.66 16.54 12.43
CA MET A 96 -3.49 15.43 11.98
C MET A 96 -4.76 15.35 12.84
N PRO A 97 -5.93 15.05 12.26
CA PRO A 97 -7.22 15.01 12.97
C PRO A 97 -7.36 13.86 13.96
N GLY A 98 -6.47 12.86 13.89
CA GLY A 98 -6.56 11.66 14.69
C GLY A 98 -5.49 10.63 14.37
N ASP A 99 -5.53 9.53 15.11
CA ASP A 99 -4.69 8.36 14.90
C ASP A 99 -5.35 7.40 13.90
N LEU A 100 -4.93 7.46 12.63
CA LEU A 100 -5.56 6.70 11.54
C LEU A 100 -5.51 5.17 11.72
N PRO A 101 -4.37 4.55 12.11
CA PRO A 101 -4.34 3.12 12.42
C PRO A 101 -5.40 2.72 13.46
N LYS A 102 -5.54 3.52 14.51
CA LYS A 102 -6.54 3.28 15.57
C LYS A 102 -7.97 3.35 15.04
N LEU A 103 -8.29 4.34 14.20
CA LEU A 103 -9.59 4.44 13.52
C LEU A 103 -9.85 3.21 12.64
N MET A 104 -8.89 2.81 11.82
CA MET A 104 -9.02 1.62 10.96
C MET A 104 -9.33 0.37 11.78
N GLY A 105 -8.70 0.22 12.95
CA GLY A 105 -8.92 -0.90 13.86
C GLY A 105 -10.34 -0.98 14.39
N VAL A 106 -10.89 0.16 14.82
CA VAL A 106 -12.27 0.25 15.31
C VAL A 106 -13.27 -0.10 14.21
N LEU A 107 -13.00 0.32 12.97
CA LEU A 107 -13.85 0.02 11.82
C LEU A 107 -13.71 -1.43 11.33
N LEU A 108 -12.52 -2.02 11.42
CA LEU A 108 -12.28 -3.42 11.08
C LEU A 108 -13.01 -4.38 12.00
N LEU A 109 -13.12 -4.03 13.28
CA LEU A 109 -13.81 -4.86 14.29
C LEU A 109 -15.27 -4.44 14.51
N ASP A 110 -15.79 -3.54 13.69
CA ASP A 110 -17.17 -3.02 13.77
C ASP A 110 -17.57 -2.54 15.18
N GLN A 111 -16.66 -1.84 15.84
CA GLN A 111 -16.84 -1.44 17.25
C GLN A 111 -16.85 0.07 17.45
N PHE A 112 -17.31 0.82 16.44
CA PHE A 112 -17.33 2.29 16.47
C PHE A 112 -18.02 2.85 17.73
N ALA A 113 -19.14 2.28 18.13
CA ALA A 113 -19.89 2.70 19.32
C ALA A 113 -19.18 2.38 20.65
N LEU A 114 -18.32 1.35 20.67
CA LEU A 114 -17.56 0.93 21.86
C LEU A 114 -16.24 1.70 21.97
N GLY A 115 -15.76 2.23 20.84
CA GLY A 115 -14.49 2.91 20.75
C GLY A 115 -13.30 1.95 20.69
N PRO A 116 -12.08 2.48 20.83
CA PRO A 116 -10.84 1.74 20.65
C PRO A 116 -10.41 1.00 21.91
N ASP A 117 -9.90 -0.22 21.72
CA ASP A 117 -9.34 -1.11 22.73
C ASP A 117 -8.01 -1.71 22.23
N THR A 118 -7.37 -2.57 23.03
CA THR A 118 -6.10 -3.20 22.64
C THR A 118 -6.24 -4.03 21.36
N THR A 119 -7.35 -4.74 21.19
CA THR A 119 -7.58 -5.63 20.04
C THR A 119 -7.73 -4.84 18.75
N SER A 120 -8.57 -3.80 18.73
CA SER A 120 -8.71 -2.91 17.57
C SER A 120 -7.43 -2.17 17.27
N ASN A 121 -6.68 -1.71 18.28
CA ASN A 121 -5.39 -1.07 18.02
C ASN A 121 -4.46 -2.03 17.26
N ILE A 122 -4.33 -3.28 17.69
CA ILE A 122 -3.52 -4.29 17.00
C ILE A 122 -4.05 -4.55 15.58
N ALA A 123 -5.36 -4.70 15.41
CA ALA A 123 -5.98 -4.95 14.11
C ALA A 123 -5.73 -3.78 13.13
N GLY A 124 -5.93 -2.56 13.60
CA GLY A 124 -5.75 -1.33 12.83
C GLY A 124 -4.30 -1.08 12.43
N TRP A 125 -3.36 -1.28 13.35
CA TRP A 125 -1.92 -1.20 13.05
C TRP A 125 -1.49 -2.30 12.07
N SER A 126 -2.00 -3.52 12.24
CA SER A 126 -1.71 -4.63 11.31
C SER A 126 -2.21 -4.32 9.90
N TYR A 127 -3.41 -3.78 9.78
CA TYR A 127 -3.97 -3.35 8.51
C TYR A 127 -3.21 -2.17 7.89
N HIS A 128 -2.79 -1.19 8.70
CA HIS A 128 -1.96 -0.07 8.22
C HIS A 128 -0.61 -0.54 7.66
N PHE A 129 0.08 -1.43 8.38
CA PHE A 129 1.33 -2.03 7.91
C PHE A 129 1.11 -2.93 6.69
N TRP A 130 0.00 -3.67 6.64
CA TRP A 130 -0.36 -4.44 5.45
C TRP A 130 -0.60 -3.55 4.24
N ASN A 131 -1.27 -2.40 4.39
CA ASN A 131 -1.48 -1.45 3.30
C ASN A 131 -0.15 -0.91 2.76
N GLY A 132 0.80 -0.58 3.65
CA GLY A 132 2.15 -0.22 3.24
C GLY A 132 2.88 -1.35 2.52
N ALA A 133 2.86 -2.56 3.08
CA ALA A 133 3.42 -3.74 2.42
C ALA A 133 2.82 -3.96 1.02
N ALA A 134 1.51 -3.83 0.88
CA ALA A 134 0.77 -3.96 -0.36
C ALA A 134 1.18 -2.90 -1.39
N PHE A 135 1.27 -1.63 -1.00
CA PHE A 135 1.81 -0.58 -1.87
C PHE A 135 3.26 -0.85 -2.28
N GLY A 136 4.08 -1.41 -1.38
CA GLY A 136 5.44 -1.81 -1.72
C GLY A 136 5.49 -2.96 -2.74
N ILE A 137 4.62 -3.95 -2.63
CA ILE A 137 4.43 -5.01 -3.63
C ILE A 137 4.03 -4.39 -4.97
N ILE A 138 3.02 -3.51 -4.99
CA ILE A 138 2.55 -2.82 -6.19
C ILE A 138 3.70 -2.08 -6.88
N TYR A 139 4.44 -1.27 -6.13
CA TYR A 139 5.61 -0.54 -6.65
C TYR A 139 6.65 -1.49 -7.24
N SER A 140 7.01 -2.55 -6.50
CA SER A 140 8.01 -3.50 -6.96
C SER A 140 7.59 -4.16 -8.27
N ILE A 141 6.32 -4.57 -8.41
CA ILE A 141 5.77 -5.23 -9.60
C ILE A 141 5.68 -4.26 -10.80
N LEU A 142 5.27 -3.02 -10.56
CA LEU A 142 5.16 -2.00 -11.60
C LEU A 142 6.50 -1.55 -12.13
N PHE A 143 7.49 -1.34 -11.26
CA PHE A 143 8.74 -0.66 -11.63
C PHE A 143 9.98 -1.56 -11.58
N GLY A 144 9.86 -2.81 -11.14
CA GLY A 144 10.98 -3.73 -11.03
C GLY A 144 12.04 -3.20 -10.07
N LYS A 145 13.27 -3.02 -10.56
CA LYS A 145 14.35 -2.38 -9.78
C LYS A 145 14.13 -0.87 -9.68
N GLY A 146 13.64 -0.26 -10.76
CA GLY A 146 13.39 1.18 -10.86
C GLY A 146 14.62 2.05 -10.58
N LYS A 147 14.38 3.37 -10.46
CA LYS A 147 15.32 4.34 -9.91
C LYS A 147 14.76 4.81 -8.58
N VAL A 148 15.61 5.22 -7.64
CA VAL A 148 15.18 5.67 -6.30
C VAL A 148 14.11 6.77 -6.37
N TRP A 149 14.27 7.75 -7.26
CA TRP A 149 13.33 8.85 -7.41
C TRP A 149 11.92 8.42 -7.83
N LEU A 150 11.76 7.27 -8.51
CA LEU A 150 10.43 6.74 -8.85
C LEU A 150 9.66 6.39 -7.58
N GLY A 151 10.35 5.91 -6.55
CA GLY A 151 9.77 5.67 -5.24
C GLY A 151 9.22 6.96 -4.63
N SER A 152 10.00 8.04 -4.63
CA SER A 152 9.55 9.35 -4.11
C SER A 152 8.34 9.90 -4.88
N VAL A 153 8.34 9.80 -6.21
CA VAL A 153 7.19 10.20 -7.04
C VAL A 153 5.96 9.35 -6.77
N TYR A 154 6.14 8.03 -6.64
CA TYR A 154 5.08 7.10 -6.28
C TYR A 154 4.47 7.44 -4.91
N GLY A 155 5.34 7.67 -3.90
CA GLY A 155 4.98 8.20 -2.59
C GLY A 155 4.11 9.44 -2.69
N PHE A 156 4.64 10.49 -3.33
CA PHE A 156 3.94 11.75 -3.52
C PHE A 156 2.55 11.58 -4.14
N ILE A 157 2.44 10.79 -5.21
CA ILE A 157 1.17 10.51 -5.89
C ILE A 157 0.17 9.83 -4.93
N MET A 158 0.60 8.86 -4.11
CA MET A 158 -0.28 8.26 -3.09
C MET A 158 -0.76 9.29 -2.06
N GLY A 159 0.12 10.18 -1.62
CA GLY A 159 -0.26 11.28 -0.70
C GLY A 159 -1.31 12.19 -1.32
N VAL A 160 -1.15 12.56 -2.59
CA VAL A 160 -2.16 13.34 -3.35
C VAL A 160 -3.47 12.56 -3.43
N PHE A 161 -3.46 11.29 -3.80
CA PHE A 161 -4.67 10.47 -3.88
C PHE A 161 -5.38 10.36 -2.54
N PHE A 162 -4.64 10.20 -1.43
CA PHE A 162 -5.22 10.22 -0.10
C PHE A 162 -5.92 11.56 0.19
N MET A 163 -5.27 12.69 -0.12
CA MET A 163 -5.80 14.03 0.11
C MET A 163 -7.02 14.41 -0.74
N ILE A 164 -7.30 13.68 -1.82
CA ILE A 164 -8.49 13.85 -2.65
C ILE A 164 -9.52 12.72 -2.48
N SER A 165 -9.24 11.76 -1.59
CA SER A 165 -10.11 10.61 -1.38
C SER A 165 -11.29 10.94 -0.46
N PRO A 166 -12.38 10.14 -0.49
CA PRO A 166 -13.48 10.24 0.48
C PRO A 166 -13.04 10.18 1.95
N VAL A 167 -11.86 9.59 2.23
CA VAL A 167 -11.30 9.50 3.59
C VAL A 167 -11.16 10.89 4.24
N VAL A 168 -10.66 11.88 3.51
CA VAL A 168 -10.45 13.22 4.11
C VAL A 168 -11.75 13.97 4.39
N ILE A 169 -12.82 13.66 3.63
CA ILE A 169 -14.16 14.17 3.89
C ILE A 169 -14.74 13.50 5.14
N ALA A 170 -14.62 12.16 5.24
CA ALA A 170 -15.11 11.42 6.40
C ALA A 170 -14.37 11.78 7.71
N LEU A 171 -13.10 12.21 7.62
CA LEU A 171 -12.33 12.74 8.75
C LEU A 171 -12.67 14.19 9.11
N GLY A 172 -13.52 14.88 8.32
CA GLY A 172 -13.90 16.27 8.55
C GLY A 172 -12.77 17.28 8.29
N VAL A 173 -11.73 16.91 7.53
CA VAL A 173 -10.60 17.81 7.22
C VAL A 173 -10.71 18.49 5.86
N GLY A 174 -11.64 18.05 5.01
CA GLY A 174 -11.82 18.57 3.66
C GLY A 174 -10.73 18.13 2.68
N TYR A 175 -10.96 18.33 1.39
CA TYR A 175 -9.94 18.02 0.37
C TYR A 175 -8.67 18.84 0.62
N PHE A 176 -7.50 18.18 0.55
CA PHE A 176 -6.21 18.79 0.89
C PHE A 176 -6.12 19.42 2.29
N GLY A 177 -7.04 19.10 3.22
CA GLY A 177 -7.03 19.66 4.57
C GLY A 177 -7.55 21.09 4.70
N VAL A 178 -8.34 21.58 3.72
CA VAL A 178 -8.85 22.97 3.71
C VAL A 178 -9.65 23.34 4.95
N ASP A 179 -10.29 22.37 5.61
CA ASP A 179 -11.12 22.58 6.80
C ASP A 179 -10.36 22.33 8.11
N PHE A 180 -9.08 21.95 8.04
CA PHE A 180 -8.26 21.59 9.21
C PHE A 180 -7.02 22.47 9.37
N GLY A 181 -6.39 22.88 8.26
CA GLY A 181 -5.23 23.77 8.25
C GLY A 181 -4.02 23.19 7.53
N ILE A 182 -3.05 24.05 7.22
CA ILE A 182 -1.89 23.74 6.36
C ILE A 182 -0.99 22.62 6.90
N GLY A 183 -1.03 22.36 8.22
CA GLY A 183 -0.28 21.27 8.83
C GLY A 183 -0.62 19.90 8.25
N PHE A 184 -1.90 19.65 7.95
CA PHE A 184 -2.36 18.37 7.40
C PHE A 184 -1.72 18.01 6.06
N PRO A 185 -1.86 18.83 4.99
CA PRO A 185 -1.25 18.49 3.71
C PRO A 185 0.28 18.46 3.77
N VAL A 186 0.90 19.25 4.65
CA VAL A 186 2.36 19.20 4.88
C VAL A 186 2.76 17.84 5.48
N THR A 187 2.11 17.41 6.56
CA THR A 187 2.38 16.12 7.19
C THR A 187 2.15 14.98 6.22
N VAL A 188 1.01 14.95 5.52
CA VAL A 188 0.69 13.88 4.56
C VAL A 188 1.74 13.83 3.45
N THR A 189 2.12 14.97 2.89
CA THR A 189 3.12 15.04 1.81
C THR A 189 4.47 14.53 2.27
N LEU A 190 4.98 15.00 3.41
CA LEU A 190 6.27 14.58 3.96
C LEU A 190 6.28 13.10 4.32
N ALA A 191 5.22 12.61 4.95
CA ALA A 191 5.09 11.21 5.33
C ALA A 191 5.11 10.27 4.11
N HIS A 192 4.40 10.65 3.04
CA HIS A 192 4.37 9.84 1.82
C HIS A 192 5.65 9.97 0.97
N LEU A 193 6.32 11.13 0.98
CA LEU A 193 7.66 11.27 0.38
C LEU A 193 8.69 10.41 1.11
N ALA A 194 8.64 10.36 2.44
CA ALA A 194 9.50 9.50 3.25
C ALA A 194 9.25 8.03 2.95
N TYR A 195 7.98 7.61 2.94
CA TYR A 195 7.56 6.27 2.51
C TYR A 195 8.16 5.89 1.16
N GLY A 196 7.87 6.72 0.14
CA GLY A 196 8.26 6.47 -1.23
C GLY A 196 9.77 6.41 -1.42
N THR A 197 10.50 7.30 -0.75
CA THR A 197 11.97 7.36 -0.83
C THR A 197 12.61 6.11 -0.24
N LEU A 198 12.21 5.70 0.97
CA LEU A 198 12.74 4.49 1.61
C LEU A 198 12.37 3.23 0.81
N LEU A 199 11.14 3.14 0.34
CA LEU A 199 10.68 2.08 -0.55
C LEU A 199 11.57 2.00 -1.80
N GLY A 200 11.75 3.12 -2.51
CA GLY A 200 12.54 3.21 -3.72
C GLY A 200 14.02 2.86 -3.49
N MET A 201 14.61 3.34 -2.39
CA MET A 201 15.98 3.00 -2.00
C MET A 201 16.15 1.50 -1.75
N PHE A 202 15.22 0.90 -1.01
CA PHE A 202 15.28 -0.52 -0.70
C PHE A 202 15.10 -1.38 -1.97
N VAL A 203 14.04 -1.14 -2.74
CA VAL A 203 13.81 -1.90 -3.97
C VAL A 203 15.00 -1.75 -4.93
N TYR A 204 15.54 -0.54 -5.11
CA TYR A 204 16.71 -0.32 -5.96
C TYR A 204 17.95 -1.12 -5.51
N ARG A 205 18.17 -1.24 -4.20
CA ARG A 205 19.36 -1.88 -3.64
C ARG A 205 19.30 -3.40 -3.64
N TRP A 206 18.11 -3.98 -3.46
CA TRP A 206 17.92 -5.42 -3.28
C TRP A 206 17.29 -6.12 -4.49
N ASN A 207 16.54 -5.42 -5.34
CA ASN A 207 16.00 -6.02 -6.55
C ASN A 207 17.06 -6.05 -7.66
N LYS A 208 17.62 -7.25 -7.91
CA LYS A 208 18.71 -7.43 -8.88
C LYS A 208 18.24 -7.53 -10.33
N LYS A 209 16.97 -7.84 -10.57
CA LYS A 209 16.41 -8.06 -11.92
C LYS A 209 15.28 -7.09 -12.19
N ASP A 210 15.23 -6.55 -13.41
CA ASP A 210 14.14 -5.68 -13.83
C ASP A 210 12.96 -6.48 -14.38
N LEU A 211 12.22 -7.15 -13.48
CA LEU A 211 11.01 -7.91 -13.82
C LEU A 211 9.77 -7.03 -13.63
N SER A 212 9.67 -5.92 -14.35
CA SER A 212 8.49 -5.05 -14.27
C SER A 212 7.38 -5.50 -15.23
N ILE A 213 6.11 -5.17 -14.93
CA ILE A 213 4.99 -5.35 -15.89
C ILE A 213 5.31 -4.65 -17.22
N PHE A 214 5.89 -3.45 -17.20
CA PHE A 214 6.26 -2.72 -18.42
C PHE A 214 7.34 -3.45 -19.24
N THR A 215 8.35 -4.00 -18.57
CA THR A 215 9.43 -4.76 -19.24
C THR A 215 8.87 -6.05 -19.85
N LEU A 216 7.97 -6.75 -19.14
CA LEU A 216 7.28 -7.94 -19.66
C LEU A 216 6.38 -7.63 -20.86
N LEU A 217 5.61 -6.54 -20.81
CA LEU A 217 4.78 -6.10 -21.95
C LEU A 217 5.63 -5.76 -23.17
N LYS A 218 6.71 -4.98 -22.98
CA LYS A 218 7.64 -4.63 -24.06
C LYS A 218 8.30 -5.86 -24.68
N SER A 219 8.65 -6.86 -23.87
CA SER A 219 9.26 -8.11 -24.36
C SER A 219 8.31 -8.93 -25.24
N LEU A 220 7.00 -8.87 -24.98
CA LEU A 220 5.97 -9.54 -25.77
C LEU A 220 5.68 -8.81 -27.08
N VAL A 221 5.72 -7.47 -27.08
CA VAL A 221 5.47 -6.66 -28.28
C VAL A 221 6.65 -6.75 -29.26
N ASN A 222 7.89 -6.59 -28.77
CA ASN A 222 9.09 -6.55 -29.62
C ASN A 222 9.54 -7.91 -30.18
N LYS A 223 8.86 -9.00 -29.81
CA LYS A 223 9.12 -10.36 -30.31
C LYS A 223 8.10 -10.83 -31.36
N LYS A 224 7.21 -9.93 -31.79
CA LYS A 224 6.46 -10.04 -33.05
C LYS A 224 7.26 -9.40 -34.16
#